data_AF-A0A1H3P1V0-F1
#
_entry.id   AF-A0A1H3P1V0-F1
#
_cell.length_a   1.000
_cell.length_b   1.000
_cell.length_c   1.000
_cell.angle_alpha   90.00
_cell.angle_beta   90.00
_cell.angle_gamma   90.00
#
_symmetry.space_group_name_H-M   'P 1'
#
loop_
_entity.id
_entity.type
_entity.pdbx_description
1 polymer ?
#
loop_
_entity_poly.entity_id
_entity_poly.type
_entity_poly.pdbx_seq_one_letter_code
_entity_poly.pdbx_strand_id
1 'polypeptide(L)'
;MESSLHEHLKRQALYWLKAKMTDLCANEVQLYIRRKKIIADALGINMTRKEARIIEVKVSRSDFLRDDVLAAPHGYHQLADYAYLMTPVGLISPEELPKGYGLLEIDEYDTIRVKRNPVRNRKPRLTLDTLIKRTGRAATNAVLFKELTKETKDLTDGIYSRGADVHLINATCPACKKRRKYLVHTDQETVVCKTRACKGLIPLKKARVHSVTSYNKTFYRQLKALMEDAAPY
;
A
#
# COMPACT_ATOMS: atom_id res chain seq x y z
N MET A 1 13.38 -3.68 -5.63
CA MET A 1 12.44 -2.61 -5.23
C MET A 1 11.33 -2.60 -6.26
N GLU A 2 10.07 -2.56 -5.84
CA GLU A 2 8.93 -2.49 -6.77
C GLU A 2 8.99 -1.18 -7.57
N SER A 3 8.65 -1.20 -8.87
CA SER A 3 8.67 0.01 -9.70
C SER A 3 7.44 0.88 -9.43
N SER A 4 7.57 2.19 -9.59
CA SER A 4 6.46 3.14 -9.46
C SER A 4 5.30 2.80 -10.42
N LEU A 5 5.62 2.31 -11.62
CA LEU A 5 4.64 1.86 -12.60
C LEU A 5 3.85 0.64 -12.09
N HIS A 6 4.51 -0.31 -11.42
CA HIS A 6 3.84 -1.50 -10.88
C HIS A 6 2.88 -1.12 -9.74
N GLU A 7 3.31 -0.24 -8.83
CA GLU A 7 2.44 0.30 -7.77
C GLU A 7 1.24 1.06 -8.35
N HIS A 8 1.47 1.84 -9.40
CA HIS A 8 0.41 2.57 -10.10
C HIS A 8 -0.62 1.61 -10.74
N LEU A 9 -0.17 0.59 -11.48
CA LEU A 9 -1.07 -0.38 -12.11
C LEU A 9 -1.85 -1.22 -11.09
N LYS A 10 -1.25 -1.57 -9.94
CA LYS A 10 -1.97 -2.18 -8.80
C LYS A 10 -3.14 -1.32 -8.33
N ARG A 11 -2.96 0.00 -8.30
CA ARG A 11 -4.03 0.93 -7.92
C ARG A 11 -5.13 0.97 -8.97
N GLN A 12 -4.77 0.99 -10.25
CA GLN A 12 -5.75 0.97 -11.35
C GLN A 12 -6.54 -0.35 -11.40
N ALA A 13 -5.87 -1.49 -11.15
CA ALA A 13 -6.51 -2.79 -10.97
C ALA A 13 -7.58 -2.76 -9.88
N LEU A 14 -7.29 -2.10 -8.75
CA LEU A 14 -8.24 -1.96 -7.65
C LEU A 14 -9.48 -1.13 -8.05
N TYR A 15 -9.29 -0.01 -8.76
CA TYR A 15 -10.41 0.81 -9.24
C TYR A 15 -11.29 0.05 -10.23
N TRP A 16 -10.67 -0.66 -11.17
CA TRP A 16 -11.38 -1.50 -12.12
C TRP A 16 -12.16 -2.63 -11.42
N LEU A 17 -11.54 -3.26 -10.41
CA LEU A 17 -12.22 -4.26 -9.59
C LEU A 17 -13.41 -3.64 -8.88
N LYS A 18 -13.28 -2.47 -8.24
CA LYS A 18 -14.37 -1.86 -7.48
C LYS A 18 -15.61 -1.55 -8.33
N ALA A 19 -15.43 -1.20 -9.61
CA ALA A 19 -16.54 -1.01 -10.54
C ALA A 19 -17.34 -2.30 -10.82
N LYS A 20 -16.75 -3.48 -10.55
CA LYS A 20 -17.36 -4.81 -10.79
C LYS A 20 -17.64 -5.58 -9.51
N MET A 21 -16.83 -5.39 -8.48
CA MET A 21 -16.79 -6.06 -7.19
C MET A 21 -17.22 -5.06 -6.12
N THR A 22 -18.50 -5.11 -5.76
CA THR A 22 -19.13 -4.06 -4.97
C THR A 22 -18.75 -4.14 -3.49
N ASP A 23 -18.43 -5.32 -2.97
CA ASP A 23 -18.37 -5.54 -1.51
C ASP A 23 -16.96 -5.28 -0.95
N LEU A 24 -15.96 -6.05 -1.40
CA LEU A 24 -14.58 -5.93 -0.90
C LEU A 24 -13.59 -5.86 -2.05
N CYS A 25 -12.57 -5.02 -1.92
CA CYS A 25 -11.43 -4.93 -2.83
C CYS A 25 -10.18 -4.60 -2.00
N ALA A 26 -9.06 -5.27 -2.28
CA ALA A 26 -7.80 -4.96 -1.63
C ALA A 26 -6.60 -5.28 -2.53
N ASN A 27 -5.49 -4.58 -2.30
CA ASN A 27 -4.21 -4.87 -2.93
C ASN A 27 -3.33 -5.73 -2.02
N GLU A 28 -2.39 -6.45 -2.63
CA GLU A 28 -1.38 -7.29 -1.95
C GLU A 28 -1.99 -8.34 -1.02
N VAL A 29 -3.03 -9.02 -1.50
CA VAL A 29 -3.78 -9.97 -0.68
C VAL A 29 -2.99 -11.27 -0.53
N GLN A 30 -2.59 -11.56 0.70
CA GLN A 30 -1.84 -12.77 1.03
C GLN A 30 -2.76 -14.00 1.06
N LEU A 31 -2.55 -14.88 0.10
CA LEU A 31 -3.24 -16.16 -0.07
C LEU A 31 -2.32 -17.31 0.33
N TYR A 32 -2.92 -18.39 0.82
CA TYR A 32 -2.21 -19.56 1.28
C TYR A 32 -2.86 -20.79 0.65
N ILE A 33 -2.07 -21.54 -0.11
CA ILE A 33 -2.51 -22.81 -0.67
C ILE A 33 -1.54 -23.90 -0.25
N ARG A 34 -2.07 -24.92 0.45
CA ARG A 34 -1.27 -25.94 1.14
C ARG A 34 -0.26 -25.27 2.08
N ARG A 35 1.03 -25.28 1.73
CA ARG A 35 2.13 -24.66 2.48
C ARG A 35 2.80 -23.49 1.75
N LYS A 36 2.28 -23.10 0.58
CA LYS A 36 2.82 -22.00 -0.23
C LYS A 36 2.03 -20.72 0.02
N LYS A 37 2.74 -19.63 0.32
CA LYS A 37 2.20 -18.27 0.34
C LYS A 37 2.28 -17.69 -1.06
N ILE A 38 1.21 -17.07 -1.52
CA ILE A 38 1.11 -16.33 -2.78
C ILE A 38 0.50 -14.97 -2.46
N ILE A 39 0.89 -13.91 -3.14
CA ILE A 39 0.38 -12.56 -2.91
C ILE A 39 -0.26 -12.08 -4.19
N ALA A 40 -1.59 -12.00 -4.21
CA ALA A 40 -2.30 -11.44 -5.35
C ALA A 40 -2.16 -9.92 -5.34
N ASP A 41 -1.82 -9.34 -6.49
CA ASP A 41 -1.63 -7.89 -6.60
C ASP A 41 -2.91 -7.12 -6.29
N ALA A 42 -4.05 -7.56 -6.82
CA ALA A 42 -5.37 -7.06 -6.45
C ALA A 42 -6.42 -8.18 -6.43
N LEU A 43 -7.35 -8.08 -5.48
CA LEU A 43 -8.44 -9.05 -5.33
C LEU A 43 -9.74 -8.32 -4.98
N GLY A 44 -10.81 -8.66 -5.69
CA GLY A 44 -12.15 -8.15 -5.42
C GLY A 44 -13.18 -9.27 -5.21
N ILE A 45 -14.16 -8.99 -4.35
CA ILE A 45 -15.24 -9.89 -3.95
C ILE A 45 -16.59 -9.27 -4.29
N ASN A 46 -17.48 -10.09 -4.83
CA ASN A 46 -18.91 -9.82 -4.88
C ASN A 46 -19.66 -10.93 -4.10
N MET A 47 -20.22 -10.57 -2.94
CA MET A 47 -20.91 -11.48 -2.04
C MET A 47 -22.27 -11.91 -2.59
N THR A 48 -22.99 -11.01 -3.27
CA THR A 48 -24.31 -11.32 -3.87
C THR A 48 -24.18 -12.38 -4.96
N ARG A 49 -23.23 -12.22 -5.87
CA ARG A 49 -22.94 -13.17 -6.95
C ARG A 49 -22.08 -14.35 -6.52
N LYS A 50 -21.59 -14.32 -5.27
CA LYS A 50 -20.68 -15.30 -4.69
C LYS A 50 -19.47 -15.56 -5.60
N GLU A 51 -18.85 -14.47 -6.08
CA GLU A 51 -17.69 -14.55 -6.98
C GLU A 51 -16.51 -13.74 -6.47
N ALA A 52 -15.31 -14.22 -6.77
CA ALA A 52 -14.05 -13.52 -6.53
C ALA A 52 -13.27 -13.33 -7.83
N ARG A 53 -12.59 -12.19 -7.94
CA ARG A 53 -11.69 -11.88 -9.07
C ARG A 53 -10.31 -11.51 -8.56
N ILE A 54 -9.29 -12.12 -9.15
CA ILE A 54 -7.89 -11.78 -8.93
C ILE A 54 -7.35 -11.06 -10.16
N ILE A 55 -6.54 -10.03 -9.96
CA ILE A 55 -5.74 -9.40 -11.00
C ILE A 55 -4.28 -9.46 -10.56
N GLU A 56 -3.43 -9.99 -11.43
CA GLU A 56 -1.98 -9.90 -11.31
C GLU A 56 -1.46 -8.86 -12.32
N VAL A 57 -0.57 -7.98 -11.89
CA VAL A 57 -0.01 -6.92 -12.73
C VAL A 57 1.34 -7.39 -13.29
N LYS A 58 1.60 -7.10 -14.57
CA LYS A 58 2.93 -7.26 -15.17
C LYS A 58 3.32 -5.99 -15.93
N VAL A 59 4.47 -5.42 -15.57
CA VAL A 59 4.97 -4.17 -16.17
C VAL A 59 6.07 -4.38 -17.21
N SER A 60 6.63 -5.59 -17.29
CA SER A 60 7.68 -5.93 -18.24
C SER A 60 7.57 -7.38 -18.72
N ARG A 61 8.15 -7.67 -19.89
CA ARG A 61 8.23 -9.04 -20.44
C ARG A 61 8.96 -9.98 -19.48
N SER A 62 10.04 -9.51 -18.87
CA SER A 62 10.83 -10.32 -17.94
C SER A 62 10.06 -10.65 -16.67
N ASP A 63 9.22 -9.75 -16.17
CA ASP A 63 8.34 -9.98 -15.03
C ASP A 63 7.27 -11.04 -15.36
N PHE A 64 6.69 -10.97 -16.57
CA PHE A 64 5.75 -12.00 -17.03
C PHE A 64 6.40 -13.38 -17.15
N LEU A 65 7.57 -13.47 -17.79
CA LEU A 65 8.23 -14.76 -18.06
C LEU A 65 8.81 -15.44 -16.82
N ARG A 66 9.15 -14.67 -15.78
CA ARG A 66 9.69 -15.21 -14.51
C ARG A 66 8.61 -15.67 -13.53
N ASP A 67 7.33 -15.40 -13.83
CA ASP A 67 6.26 -15.71 -12.90
C ASP A 67 5.78 -17.16 -13.01
N ASP A 68 6.48 -18.03 -12.29
CA ASP A 68 6.15 -19.45 -12.19
C ASP A 68 4.74 -19.70 -11.64
N VAL A 69 4.11 -18.73 -10.95
CA VAL A 69 2.76 -18.89 -10.41
C VAL A 69 1.73 -18.96 -11.54
N LEU A 70 1.94 -18.25 -12.65
CA LEU A 70 0.98 -18.18 -13.75
C LEU A 70 0.78 -19.54 -14.44
N ALA A 71 1.87 -20.30 -14.59
CA ALA A 71 1.85 -21.63 -15.19
C ALA A 71 1.69 -22.77 -14.17
N ALA A 72 1.82 -22.49 -12.87
CA ALA A 72 1.75 -23.52 -11.84
C ALA A 72 0.34 -24.17 -11.75
N PRO A 73 0.25 -25.45 -11.32
CA PRO A 73 -1.02 -26.13 -11.03
C PRO A 73 -1.90 -25.44 -9.98
N HIS A 74 -1.36 -24.43 -9.30
CA HIS A 74 -1.98 -23.63 -8.24
C HIS A 74 -1.94 -22.13 -8.55
N GLY A 75 -1.85 -21.76 -9.84
CA GLY A 75 -1.89 -20.37 -10.27
C GLY A 75 -3.21 -19.69 -9.95
N TYR A 76 -3.23 -18.36 -10.02
CA TYR A 76 -4.37 -17.53 -9.63
C TYR A 76 -5.72 -17.94 -10.26
N HIS A 77 -5.72 -18.39 -11.52
CA HIS A 77 -6.95 -18.88 -12.18
C HIS A 77 -7.57 -20.12 -11.50
N GLN A 78 -6.80 -20.87 -10.72
CA GLN A 78 -7.27 -21.99 -9.91
C GLN A 78 -7.78 -21.54 -8.53
N LEU A 79 -7.45 -20.32 -8.08
CA LEU A 79 -7.70 -19.85 -6.72
C LEU A 79 -9.02 -19.06 -6.56
N ALA A 80 -9.51 -18.43 -7.62
CA ALA A 80 -10.73 -17.62 -7.62
C ALA A 80 -11.61 -17.95 -8.84
N ASP A 81 -12.84 -17.42 -8.90
CA ASP A 81 -13.76 -17.60 -10.04
C ASP A 81 -13.15 -17.06 -11.35
N TYR A 82 -12.46 -15.93 -11.27
CA TYR A 82 -11.81 -15.31 -12.42
C TYR A 82 -10.42 -14.79 -12.05
N ALA A 83 -9.49 -14.92 -12.98
CA ALA A 83 -8.16 -14.32 -12.86
C ALA A 83 -7.83 -13.53 -14.13
N TYR A 84 -7.23 -12.36 -13.96
CA TYR A 84 -6.76 -11.51 -15.03
C TYR A 84 -5.26 -11.26 -14.88
N LEU A 85 -4.59 -11.06 -16.01
CA LEU A 85 -3.35 -10.33 -16.08
C LEU A 85 -3.68 -8.89 -16.51
N MET A 86 -3.08 -7.91 -15.84
CA MET A 86 -3.12 -6.50 -16.25
C MET A 86 -1.73 -6.07 -16.70
N THR A 87 -1.63 -5.54 -17.92
CA THR A 87 -0.37 -5.06 -18.49
C THR A 87 -0.53 -3.74 -19.21
N PRO A 88 0.56 -2.99 -19.43
CA PRO A 88 0.59 -1.97 -20.47
C PRO A 88 0.16 -2.54 -21.83
N VAL A 89 -0.43 -1.70 -22.67
CA VAL A 89 -0.79 -2.05 -24.05
C VAL A 89 0.40 -2.66 -24.80
N GLY A 90 0.17 -3.79 -25.47
CA GLY A 90 1.16 -4.44 -26.33
C GLY A 90 2.25 -5.23 -25.61
N LEU A 91 2.21 -5.33 -24.27
CA LEU A 91 3.24 -6.08 -23.53
C LEU A 91 3.15 -7.59 -23.74
N ILE A 92 1.93 -8.13 -23.81
CA ILE A 92 1.67 -9.57 -23.93
C ILE A 92 0.58 -9.77 -24.98
N SER A 93 0.79 -10.71 -25.90
CA SER A 93 -0.26 -11.11 -26.84
C SER A 93 -1.30 -12.03 -26.17
N PRO A 94 -2.59 -11.95 -26.54
CA PRO A 94 -3.63 -12.84 -26.00
C PRO A 94 -3.32 -14.34 -26.10
N GLU A 95 -2.50 -14.74 -27.08
CA GLU A 95 -2.08 -16.10 -27.38
C GLU A 95 -1.04 -16.63 -26.38
N GLU A 96 -0.23 -15.73 -25.81
CA GLU A 96 0.75 -16.06 -24.77
C GLU A 96 0.10 -16.25 -23.39
N LEU A 97 -1.16 -15.85 -23.22
CA LEU A 97 -1.83 -15.96 -21.93
C LEU A 97 -2.09 -17.42 -21.54
N PRO A 98 -1.67 -17.84 -20.32
CA PRO A 98 -2.00 -19.15 -19.80
C PRO A 98 -3.51 -19.40 -19.79
N LYS A 99 -3.89 -20.67 -19.98
CA LYS A 99 -5.30 -21.07 -20.03
C LYS A 99 -6.04 -20.62 -18.76
N GLY A 100 -7.21 -20.02 -18.95
CA GLY A 100 -8.09 -19.57 -17.87
C GLY A 100 -7.98 -18.09 -17.53
N TYR A 101 -6.84 -17.46 -17.82
CA TYR A 101 -6.65 -16.03 -17.56
C TYR A 101 -7.34 -15.15 -18.60
N GLY A 102 -7.81 -13.99 -18.15
CA GLY A 102 -8.16 -12.86 -19.00
C GLY A 102 -7.00 -11.87 -19.13
N LEU A 103 -7.03 -11.03 -20.17
CA LEU A 103 -6.07 -9.95 -20.37
C LEU A 103 -6.78 -8.60 -20.26
N LEU A 104 -6.26 -7.77 -19.37
CA LEU A 104 -6.55 -6.34 -19.28
C LEU A 104 -5.34 -5.58 -19.80
N GLU A 105 -5.55 -4.69 -20.75
CA GLU A 105 -4.54 -3.74 -21.15
C GLU A 105 -4.90 -2.36 -20.63
N ILE A 106 -3.90 -1.64 -20.13
CA ILE A 106 -4.01 -0.24 -19.72
C ILE A 106 -3.08 0.61 -20.58
N ASP A 107 -3.59 1.71 -21.11
CA ASP A 107 -2.79 2.70 -21.85
C ASP A 107 -2.17 3.75 -20.91
N GLU A 108 -1.37 4.66 -21.46
CA GLU A 108 -0.76 5.77 -20.72
C GLU A 108 -1.75 6.76 -20.11
N TYR A 109 -3.04 6.67 -20.46
CA TYR A 109 -4.13 7.51 -19.97
C TYR A 109 -5.05 6.78 -18.98
N ASP A 110 -4.58 5.67 -18.40
CA ASP A 110 -5.33 4.84 -17.45
C ASP A 110 -6.60 4.19 -18.03
N THR A 111 -6.78 4.17 -19.35
CA THR A 111 -7.94 3.52 -19.96
C THR A 111 -7.71 2.02 -20.04
N ILE A 112 -8.52 1.27 -19.27
CA ILE A 112 -8.42 -0.18 -19.21
C ILE A 112 -9.37 -0.84 -20.20
N ARG A 113 -8.83 -1.69 -21.09
CA ARG A 113 -9.60 -2.49 -22.05
C ARG A 113 -9.45 -3.98 -21.76
N VAL A 114 -10.54 -4.73 -21.87
CA VAL A 114 -10.50 -6.19 -21.81
C VAL A 114 -10.11 -6.72 -23.19
N LYS A 115 -8.86 -7.17 -23.36
CA LYS A 115 -8.41 -7.81 -24.62
C LYS A 115 -8.85 -9.26 -24.72
N ARG A 116 -8.91 -9.97 -23.59
CA ARG A 116 -9.35 -11.36 -23.52
C ARG A 116 -10.16 -11.58 -22.26
N ASN A 117 -11.34 -12.18 -22.39
CA ASN A 117 -12.14 -12.57 -21.24
C ASN A 117 -11.54 -13.81 -20.54
N PRO A 118 -11.53 -13.87 -19.20
CA PRO A 118 -11.12 -15.05 -18.46
C PRO A 118 -12.15 -16.16 -18.62
N VAL A 119 -11.71 -17.40 -18.37
CA VAL A 119 -12.63 -18.53 -18.25
C VAL A 119 -13.02 -18.67 -16.78
N ARG A 120 -14.32 -18.75 -16.49
CA ARG A 120 -14.79 -18.95 -15.11
C ARG A 120 -14.31 -20.28 -14.57
N ASN A 121 -13.61 -20.26 -13.44
CA ASN A 121 -13.35 -21.44 -12.65
C ASN A 121 -14.56 -21.76 -11.76
N ARG A 122 -15.26 -22.86 -12.08
CA ARG A 122 -16.46 -23.30 -11.33
C ARG A 122 -16.13 -23.98 -10.00
N LYS A 123 -14.88 -24.38 -9.78
CA LYS A 123 -14.43 -25.05 -8.55
C LYS A 123 -13.11 -24.45 -8.07
N PRO A 124 -13.10 -23.18 -7.59
CA PRO A 124 -11.90 -22.57 -7.05
C PRO A 124 -11.33 -23.39 -5.88
N ARG A 125 -10.00 -23.49 -5.81
CA ARG A 125 -9.30 -24.23 -4.75
C ARG A 125 -9.40 -23.53 -3.39
N LEU A 126 -9.62 -22.21 -3.37
CA LEU A 126 -9.90 -21.46 -2.16
C LEU A 126 -11.39 -21.17 -2.07
N THR A 127 -11.95 -21.30 -0.87
CA THR A 127 -13.36 -20.97 -0.64
C THR A 127 -13.57 -19.45 -0.65
N LEU A 128 -14.77 -19.01 -1.02
CA LEU A 128 -15.15 -17.60 -0.99
C LEU A 128 -14.92 -16.99 0.40
N ASP A 129 -15.29 -17.68 1.47
CA ASP A 129 -15.04 -17.27 2.86
C ASP A 129 -13.56 -17.02 3.15
N THR A 130 -12.68 -17.88 2.63
CA THR A 130 -11.23 -17.68 2.76
C THR A 130 -10.80 -16.41 2.06
N LEU A 131 -11.28 -16.17 0.84
CA LEU A 131 -10.96 -14.98 0.06
C LEU A 131 -11.51 -13.71 0.74
N ILE A 132 -12.75 -13.73 1.26
CA ILE A 132 -13.35 -12.64 2.05
C ILE A 132 -12.47 -12.31 3.25
N LYS A 133 -12.10 -13.32 4.06
CA LYS A 133 -11.27 -13.12 5.26
C LYS A 133 -9.91 -12.51 4.93
N ARG A 134 -9.25 -12.98 3.87
CA ARG A 134 -7.93 -12.48 3.46
C ARG A 134 -8.01 -11.08 2.87
N THR A 135 -9.01 -10.82 2.03
CA THR A 135 -9.24 -9.51 1.41
C THR A 135 -9.60 -8.48 2.47
N GLY A 136 -10.51 -8.80 3.39
CA GLY A 136 -10.87 -7.94 4.51
C GLY A 136 -9.67 -7.60 5.39
N ARG A 137 -8.83 -8.59 5.73
CA ARG A 137 -7.59 -8.35 6.48
C ARG A 137 -6.61 -7.44 5.73
N ALA A 138 -6.43 -7.64 4.43
CA ALA A 138 -5.55 -6.80 3.63
C ALA A 138 -6.06 -5.35 3.58
N ALA A 139 -7.37 -5.15 3.36
CA ALA A 139 -8.02 -3.85 3.35
C ALA A 139 -7.89 -3.13 4.70
N THR A 140 -8.20 -3.80 5.82
CA THR A 140 -8.11 -3.16 7.14
C THR A 140 -6.67 -2.87 7.53
N ASN A 141 -5.71 -3.74 7.18
CA ASN A 141 -4.29 -3.48 7.43
C ASN A 141 -3.79 -2.27 6.61
N ALA A 142 -4.27 -2.11 5.37
CA ALA A 142 -3.90 -0.95 4.56
C ALA A 142 -4.35 0.36 5.23
N VAL A 143 -5.59 0.43 5.71
CA VAL A 143 -6.10 1.60 6.44
C VAL A 143 -5.36 1.79 7.77
N LEU A 144 -5.34 0.77 8.62
CA LEU A 144 -4.83 0.92 9.98
C LEU A 144 -3.32 1.12 10.06
N PHE A 145 -2.53 0.48 9.19
CA PHE A 145 -1.07 0.52 9.30
C PHE A 145 -0.44 1.37 8.20
N LYS A 146 -0.87 1.25 6.94
CA LYS A 146 -0.23 2.00 5.85
C LYS A 146 -0.63 3.48 5.85
N GLU A 147 -1.88 3.84 6.16
CA GLU A 147 -2.26 5.25 6.28
C GLU A 147 -1.64 5.92 7.52
N LEU A 148 -1.62 5.22 8.67
CA LEU A 148 -0.90 5.70 9.84
C LEU A 148 0.59 5.90 9.56
N THR A 149 1.19 5.02 8.75
CA THR A 149 2.58 5.18 8.33
C THR A 149 2.75 6.39 7.43
N LYS A 150 1.81 6.74 6.53
CA LYS A 150 1.91 7.99 5.74
C LYS A 150 1.92 9.24 6.62
N GLU A 151 1.15 9.25 7.71
CA GLU A 151 1.16 10.37 8.67
C GLU A 151 2.46 10.48 9.48
N THR A 152 3.19 9.37 9.59
CA THR A 152 4.34 9.24 10.49
C THR A 152 5.66 8.87 9.81
N LYS A 153 5.67 8.71 8.49
CA LYS A 153 6.84 8.28 7.71
C LYS A 153 7.90 9.38 7.74
N ASP A 154 9.12 8.98 8.07
CA ASP A 154 10.29 9.81 7.85
C ASP A 154 10.59 9.86 6.35
N LEU A 155 10.47 11.03 5.74
CA LEU A 155 10.83 11.22 4.33
C LEU A 155 12.35 11.35 4.14
N THR A 156 13.10 11.58 5.22
CA THR A 156 14.57 11.66 5.20
C THR A 156 15.25 10.30 5.33
N ASP A 157 14.48 9.22 5.43
CA ASP A 157 14.97 7.84 5.61
C ASP A 157 16.02 7.73 6.74
N GLY A 158 15.86 8.53 7.79
CA GLY A 158 16.75 8.53 8.94
C GLY A 158 18.16 9.09 8.70
N ILE A 159 18.42 9.80 7.59
CA ILE A 159 19.73 10.43 7.29
C ILE A 159 20.29 11.22 8.47
N TYR A 160 19.42 11.91 9.22
CA TYR A 160 19.81 12.76 10.36
C TYR A 160 19.55 12.13 11.73
N SER A 161 19.27 10.82 11.79
CA SER A 161 18.88 10.14 13.03
C SER A 161 20.04 9.88 13.98
N ARG A 162 21.27 9.69 13.47
CA ARG A 162 22.45 9.42 14.30
C ARG A 162 22.85 10.67 15.08
N GLY A 163 22.89 10.55 16.41
CA GLY A 163 23.23 11.65 17.32
C GLY A 163 22.20 12.78 17.31
N ALA A 164 20.92 12.44 17.16
CA ALA A 164 19.86 13.43 17.15
C ALA A 164 19.65 14.09 18.52
N ASP A 165 19.57 15.42 18.52
CA ASP A 165 19.26 16.23 19.70
C ASP A 165 17.78 16.66 19.73
N VAL A 166 17.11 16.57 18.57
CA VAL A 166 15.73 17.02 18.36
C VAL A 166 14.96 15.97 17.57
N HIS A 167 13.72 15.71 18.00
CA HIS A 167 12.79 14.85 17.30
C HIS A 167 11.56 15.63 16.85
N LEU A 168 11.14 15.41 15.62
CA LEU A 168 9.78 15.74 15.19
C LEU A 168 8.88 14.56 15.56
N ILE A 169 7.97 14.77 16.50
CA ILE A 169 7.07 13.72 16.98
C ILE A 169 5.61 14.07 16.72
N ASN A 170 4.78 13.04 16.59
CA ASN A 170 3.33 13.13 16.67
C ASN A 170 2.87 12.68 18.07
N ALA A 171 2.33 13.59 18.87
CA ALA A 171 1.80 13.28 20.20
C ALA A 171 0.30 13.57 20.28
N THR A 172 -0.44 12.69 20.97
CA THR A 172 -1.87 12.87 21.25
C THR A 172 -2.05 13.50 22.63
N CYS A 173 -2.76 14.63 22.69
CA CYS A 173 -3.06 15.28 23.97
C CYS A 173 -4.05 14.45 24.79
N PRO A 174 -3.78 14.13 26.08
CA PRO A 174 -4.70 13.34 26.89
C PRO A 174 -6.00 14.09 27.20
N ALA A 175 -5.96 15.43 27.26
CA ALA A 175 -7.12 16.27 27.59
C ALA A 175 -8.09 16.42 26.40
N CYS A 176 -7.62 16.89 25.24
CA CYS A 176 -8.50 17.14 24.09
C CYS A 176 -8.50 16.04 23.02
N LYS A 177 -7.70 14.97 23.20
CA LYS A 177 -7.52 13.86 22.26
C LYS A 177 -7.07 14.23 20.83
N LYS A 178 -6.74 15.50 20.58
CA LYS A 178 -6.19 15.95 19.30
C LYS A 178 -4.72 15.55 19.20
N ARG A 179 -4.34 15.03 18.03
CA ARG A 179 -2.96 14.66 17.67
C ARG A 179 -2.32 15.78 16.84
N ARG A 180 -1.09 16.19 17.18
CA ARG A 180 -0.35 17.25 16.49
C ARG A 180 1.15 16.92 16.42
N LYS A 181 1.87 17.67 15.58
CA LYS A 181 3.33 17.60 15.42
C LYS A 181 4.05 18.55 16.40
N TYR A 182 5.09 18.04 17.05
CA TYR A 182 5.92 18.75 18.02
C TYR A 182 7.39 18.53 17.70
N LEU A 183 8.19 19.59 17.80
CA LEU A 183 9.64 19.47 17.89
C LEU A 183 9.98 19.40 19.37
N VAL A 184 10.73 18.37 19.76
CA VAL A 184 11.07 18.10 21.16
C VAL A 184 12.54 17.72 21.26
N HIS A 185 13.16 18.03 22.39
CA HIS A 185 14.47 17.47 22.71
C HIS A 185 14.37 15.99 23.07
N THR A 186 15.48 15.24 22.90
CA THR A 186 15.58 13.81 23.21
C THR A 186 15.11 13.48 24.63
N ASP A 187 15.43 14.34 25.60
CA ASP A 187 15.10 14.14 27.01
C ASP A 187 13.92 14.99 27.51
N GLN A 188 13.16 15.59 26.58
CA GLN A 188 12.03 16.44 26.95
C GLN A 188 10.90 15.61 27.56
N GLU A 189 10.46 15.98 28.77
CA GLU A 189 9.44 15.20 29.48
C GLU A 189 8.00 15.61 29.12
N THR A 190 7.79 16.88 28.78
CA THR A 190 6.46 17.43 28.51
C THR A 190 6.44 18.41 27.35
N VAL A 191 5.29 18.53 26.68
CA VAL A 191 5.01 19.58 25.69
C VAL A 191 3.65 20.22 25.91
N VAL A 192 3.53 21.50 25.61
CA VAL A 192 2.25 22.22 25.66
C VAL A 192 1.42 21.86 24.42
N CYS A 193 0.15 21.51 24.61
CA CYS A 193 -0.75 21.20 23.49
C CYS A 193 -0.91 22.41 22.55
N LYS A 194 -0.57 22.25 21.26
CA LYS A 194 -0.72 23.28 20.21
C LYS A 194 -2.18 23.57 19.81
N THR A 195 -3.16 22.86 20.37
CA THR A 195 -4.57 23.18 20.12
C THR A 195 -4.94 24.45 20.86
N ARG A 196 -5.37 25.48 20.13
CA ARG A 196 -5.71 26.83 20.64
C ARG A 196 -6.54 26.82 21.94
N ALA A 197 -7.52 25.94 22.04
CA ALA A 197 -8.44 25.85 23.18
C ALA A 197 -7.97 24.97 24.35
N CYS A 198 -6.99 24.07 24.16
CA CYS A 198 -6.65 23.09 25.19
C CYS A 198 -5.45 23.52 26.04
N LYS A 199 -4.35 23.97 25.42
CA LYS A 199 -3.08 24.39 26.04
C LYS A 199 -2.53 23.48 27.18
N GLY A 200 -3.08 22.27 27.37
CA GLY A 200 -2.70 21.38 28.45
C GLY A 200 -1.31 20.78 28.23
N LEU A 201 -0.65 20.41 29.33
CA LEU A 201 0.63 19.71 29.30
C LEU A 201 0.45 18.25 28.89
N ILE A 202 1.26 17.81 27.94
CA ILE A 202 1.27 16.44 27.43
C ILE A 202 2.53 15.76 28.00
N PRO A 203 2.40 14.79 28.92
CA PRO A 203 3.54 14.03 29.41
C PRO A 203 4.00 13.03 28.34
N LEU A 204 5.15 13.29 27.72
CA LEU A 204 5.63 12.55 26.54
C LEU A 204 5.89 11.07 26.84
N LYS A 205 6.40 10.73 28.03
CA LYS A 205 6.62 9.33 28.47
C LYS A 205 5.32 8.52 28.61
N LYS A 206 4.18 9.17 28.86
CA LYS A 206 2.86 8.52 29.05
C LYS A 206 1.94 8.67 27.85
N ALA A 207 2.18 9.68 27.01
CA ALA A 207 1.36 9.93 25.83
C ALA A 207 1.70 8.93 24.72
N ARG A 208 0.73 8.69 23.82
CA ARG A 208 1.01 7.96 22.58
C ARG A 208 1.84 8.85 21.66
N VAL A 209 3.15 8.68 21.72
CA VAL A 209 4.14 9.41 20.91
C VAL A 209 4.58 8.53 19.74
N HIS A 210 4.73 9.13 18.57
CA HIS A 210 5.37 8.50 17.43
C HIS A 210 6.43 9.44 16.87
N SER A 211 7.68 8.98 16.78
CA SER A 211 8.76 9.73 16.14
C SER A 211 8.56 9.75 14.64
N VAL A 212 8.51 10.94 14.03
CA VAL A 212 8.36 11.11 12.58
C VAL A 212 9.73 11.19 11.92
N THR A 213 10.62 12.01 12.48
CA THR A 213 12.01 12.12 12.05
C THR A 213 12.83 12.72 13.17
N SER A 214 14.15 12.65 13.02
CA SER A 214 15.13 13.05 14.02
C SER A 214 16.17 13.93 13.35
N TYR A 215 16.58 14.99 14.03
CA TYR A 215 17.53 15.97 13.52
C TYR A 215 18.75 16.06 14.44
N ASN A 216 19.93 16.07 13.82
CA ASN A 216 21.21 16.24 14.50
C ASN A 216 21.81 17.63 14.20
N LYS A 217 22.94 17.93 14.84
CA LYS A 217 23.65 19.20 14.67
C LYS A 217 24.08 19.47 13.22
N THR A 218 24.35 18.42 12.44
CA THR A 218 24.76 18.56 11.04
C THR A 218 23.63 19.13 10.19
N PHE A 219 22.42 18.58 10.33
CA PHE A 219 21.23 19.12 9.67
C PHE A 219 21.01 20.59 10.03
N TYR A 220 21.12 20.93 11.33
CA TYR A 220 20.94 22.30 11.78
C TYR A 220 21.95 23.27 11.15
N ARG A 221 23.23 22.90 11.06
CA ARG A 221 24.26 23.73 10.41
C ARG A 221 23.98 23.94 8.93
N GLN A 222 23.60 22.87 8.21
CA GLN A 222 23.25 22.95 6.80
C GLN A 222 22.05 23.86 6.56
N LEU A 223 20.99 23.70 7.37
CA LEU A 223 19.80 24.53 7.31
C LEU A 223 20.12 26.00 7.60
N LYS A 224 20.94 26.26 8.62
CA LYS A 224 21.35 27.61 9.00
C LYS A 224 22.13 28.30 7.86
N ALA A 225 23.11 27.60 7.27
CA ALA A 225 23.87 28.13 6.13
C ALA A 225 22.95 28.51 4.96
N LEU A 226 22.00 27.64 4.60
CA LEU A 226 21.03 27.92 3.53
C LEU A 226 20.10 29.10 3.85
N MET A 227 19.74 29.29 5.12
CA MET A 227 18.91 30.44 5.53
C MET A 227 19.69 31.76 5.52
N GLU A 228 20.98 31.71 5.84
CA GLU A 228 21.88 32.87 5.79
C GLU A 228 22.26 33.24 4.35
N ASP A 229 22.46 32.26 3.48
CA ASP A 229 22.69 32.45 2.04
C ASP A 229 21.44 32.98 1.30
N ALA A 230 20.26 32.72 1.84
CA ALA A 230 18.98 33.20 1.32
C ALA A 230 18.58 34.58 1.87
N ALA A 231 19.41 35.21 2.71
CA ALA A 231 19.17 36.58 3.15
C ALA A 231 19.32 37.51 1.93
N PRO A 232 18.26 38.23 1.53
CA PRO A 232 18.36 39.17 0.42
C PRO A 232 19.32 40.30 0.81
N TYR A 233 20.17 40.71 -0.14
CA TYR A 233 20.71 42.06 -0.18
C TYR A 233 19.59 43.10 -0.02
#